data_AF-A0A2Z2MN05-F1
#
_entry.id   AF-A0A2Z2MN05-F1
#
_cell.length_a   1.000
_cell.length_b   1.000
_cell.length_c   1.000
_cell.angle_alpha   90.00
_cell.angle_beta   90.00
_cell.angle_gamma   90.00
#
_symmetry.space_group_name_H-M   'P 1'
#
loop_
_entity.id
_entity.type
_entity.pdbx_description
1 polymer ?
#
loop_
_entity_poly.entity_id
_entity_poly.type
_entity_poly.pdbx_seq_one_letter_code
_entity_poly.pdbx_strand_id
1 'polypeptide(L)' 'MLARVDSKGRLYIPKEMREGLSREVYLVRLDHEILIVPKPDDPLRELEELGKALPDKPLSEIKREILKEAMKEALGGL' A
#
# COMPACT_ATOMS: atom_id res chain seq x y z
N MET A 1 -2.79 16.72 5.09
CA MET A 1 -3.59 17.76 4.40
C MET A 1 -5.06 17.49 4.68
N LEU A 2 -5.87 18.50 4.98
CA LEU A 2 -7.31 18.34 5.15
C LEU A 2 -8.00 18.50 3.78
N ALA A 3 -8.66 17.45 3.30
CA ALA A 3 -9.49 17.49 2.09
C ALA A 3 -10.96 17.29 2.46
N ARG A 4 -11.86 17.96 1.73
CA ARG A 4 -13.31 17.87 1.98
C ARG A 4 -13.96 17.02 0.91
N VAL A 5 -14.92 16.21 1.34
CA VAL A 5 -15.81 15.48 0.45
C VAL A 5 -16.99 16.39 0.12
N ASP A 6 -17.32 16.52 -1.16
CA ASP A 6 -18.46 17.33 -1.58
C ASP A 6 -19.81 16.62 -1.36
N SER A 7 -20.91 17.33 -1.63
CA SER A 7 -22.27 16.79 -1.47
C SER A 7 -22.58 15.57 -2.35
N LYS A 8 -21.74 15.27 -3.34
CA LYS A 8 -21.86 14.11 -4.24
C LYS A 8 -20.91 12.98 -3.84
N GLY A 9 -20.20 13.10 -2.72
CA GLY A 9 -19.25 12.08 -2.26
C GLY A 9 -17.90 12.14 -2.96
N ARG A 10 -17.57 13.21 -3.71
CA ARG A 10 -16.30 13.32 -4.44
C ARG A 10 -15.23 13.92 -3.55
N LEU A 11 -14.05 13.30 -3.54
CA LEU A 11 -12.85 13.81 -2.89
C LEU A 11 -11.92 14.40 -3.96
N TYR A 12 -11.56 15.67 -3.81
CA TYR A 12 -10.57 16.29 -4.68
C TYR A 12 -9.16 15.87 -4.27
N ILE A 13 -8.41 15.25 -5.19
CA ILE A 13 -7.00 14.91 -4.99
C ILE A 13 -6.12 16.02 -5.57
N PRO A 14 -5.31 16.71 -4.74
CA PRO A 14 -4.39 17.78 -5.16
C PRO A 14 -3.39 17.31 -6.22
N LYS A 15 -2.92 18.23 -7.07
CA LYS A 15 -2.04 17.92 -8.21
C LYS A 15 -0.78 17.15 -7.79
N GLU A 16 -0.12 17.57 -6.71
CA GLU A 16 1.08 16.93 -6.15
C GLU A 16 0.86 15.46 -5.76
N MET A 17 -0.35 15.08 -5.36
CA MET A 17 -0.69 13.69 -5.01
C MET A 17 -1.15 12.88 -6.22
N ARG A 18 -1.43 13.52 -7.37
CA ARG A 18 -1.86 12.82 -8.59
C ARG A 18 -0.72 12.19 -9.37
N GLU A 19 0.52 12.62 -9.15
CA GLU A 19 1.69 12.10 -9.89
C GLU A 19 1.90 10.60 -9.65
N GLY A 20 1.55 10.10 -8.46
CA GLY A 20 1.59 8.67 -8.12
C GLY A 20 0.29 7.90 -8.38
N LEU A 21 -0.73 8.52 -8.97
CA LEU A 21 -2.03 7.87 -9.22
C LEU A 21 -2.20 7.55 -10.70
N SER A 22 -2.70 6.36 -10.99
CA SER A 22 -3.22 6.03 -12.32
C SER A 22 -4.63 6.61 -12.52
N ARG A 23 -5.14 6.53 -13.75
CA ARG A 23 -6.49 7.05 -14.09
C ARG A 23 -7.61 6.31 -13.36
N GLU A 24 -7.35 5.08 -12.94
CA GLU A 24 -8.26 4.23 -12.20
C GLU A 24 -7.62 3.86 -10.86
N VAL A 25 -8.41 3.80 -9.81
CA VAL A 25 -7.93 3.46 -8.47
C VAL A 25 -8.85 2.42 -7.85
N TYR A 26 -8.29 1.55 -7.02
CA TYR A 26 -9.05 0.72 -6.10
C TYR A 26 -9.35 1.52 -4.83
N LEU A 27 -10.62 1.50 -4.41
CA LEU A 27 -11.03 1.98 -3.10
C LEU A 27 -11.20 0.77 -2.19
N VAL A 28 -10.29 0.62 -1.23
CA VAL A 28 -10.31 -0.49 -0.27
C VAL A 28 -10.86 0.03 1.05
N ARG A 29 -11.96 -0.54 1.51
CA ARG A 29 -12.53 -0.24 2.83
C ARG A 29 -11.82 -1.07 3.89
N LEU A 30 -11.25 -0.41 4.88
CA LEU A 30 -10.77 -1.00 6.13
C LEU A 30 -11.73 -0.63 7.26
N ASP A 31 -11.48 -1.13 8.47
CA ASP A 31 -12.37 -0.94 9.63
C ASP A 31 -12.59 0.53 10.00
N HIS A 32 -11.56 1.36 9.82
CA HIS A 32 -11.58 2.77 10.23
C HIS A 32 -11.19 3.76 9.11
N GLU A 33 -10.85 3.27 7.93
CA GLU A 33 -10.32 4.11 6.85
C GLU A 33 -10.64 3.54 5.46
N ILE A 34 -10.36 4.35 4.44
CA ILE A 34 -10.40 3.93 3.04
C ILE A 34 -9.00 4.15 2.47
N LEU A 35 -8.43 3.10 1.91
CA LEU A 35 -7.21 3.19 1.11
C LEU A 35 -7.56 3.48 -0.35
N ILE A 36 -6.83 4.42 -0.95
CA ILE A 36 -6.86 4.67 -2.39
C ILE A 36 -5.58 4.08 -2.98
N VAL A 37 -5.72 3.01 -3.76
CA VAL A 37 -4.58 2.29 -4.35
C VAL A 37 -4.62 2.51 -5.87
N PRO A 38 -3.55 3.02 -6.50
CA PRO A 38 -3.51 3.11 -7.96
C PRO A 38 -3.70 1.73 -8.58
N LYS A 39 -4.57 1.63 -9.58
CA LYS A 39 -4.68 0.39 -10.36
C LYS A 39 -3.45 0.29 -11.26
N PRO A 40 -2.70 -0.82 -11.22
CA PRO A 40 -1.57 -1.01 -12.10
C PRO A 40 -2.05 -1.30 -13.53
N ASP A 41 -1.29 -0.81 -14.51
CA ASP A 41 -1.59 -1.05 -15.93
C ASP A 41 -1.45 -2.55 -16.27
N ASP A 42 -0.46 -3.21 -15.66
CA ASP A 42 -0.22 -4.65 -15.78
C ASP A 42 0.08 -5.24 -14.38
N PRO A 43 -0.94 -5.76 -13.68
CA PRO A 43 -0.79 -6.30 -12.33
C PRO A 43 0.20 -7.48 -12.26
N LEU A 44 0.29 -8.30 -13.32
CA LEU A 44 1.16 -9.48 -13.32
C LEU A 44 2.62 -9.07 -13.45
N ARG A 45 2.91 -8.16 -14.38
CA ARG A 45 4.26 -7.64 -14.55
C ARG A 45 4.77 -6.92 -13.30
N GLU A 46 3.93 -6.12 -12.65
CA GLU A 46 4.32 -5.45 -11.42
C GLU A 46 4.60 -6.46 -10.29
N LEU A 47 3.77 -7.50 -10.17
CA LEU A 47 4.01 -8.58 -9.21
C LEU A 47 5.33 -9.32 -9.48
N GLU A 48 5.66 -9.57 -10.76
CA GLU A 48 6.94 -10.19 -11.14
C GLU A 48 8.14 -9.31 -10.77
N GLU A 49 8.09 -8.01 -11.04
CA GLU A 49 9.16 -7.06 -10.67
C GLU A 49 9.32 -6.96 -9.14
N LEU A 50 8.23 -6.95 -8.39
CA LEU A 50 8.27 -7.03 -6.92
C LEU A 50 8.91 -8.34 -6.45
N GLY A 51 8.60 -9.45 -7.13
CA GLY A 51 9.20 -10.75 -6.86
C GLY A 51 10.71 -10.76 -7.07
N LYS A 52 11.22 -10.07 -8.10
CA LYS A 52 12.67 -9.95 -8.37
C LYS A 52 13.42 -9.16 -7.28
N ALA A 53 12.73 -8.29 -6.56
CA ALA A 53 13.32 -7.51 -5.47
C ALA A 53 13.42 -8.31 -4.15
N LEU A 54 12.83 -9.50 -4.08
CA LEU A 54 12.92 -10.35 -2.89
C LEU A 54 14.35 -10.91 -2.72
N PRO A 55 14.82 -11.07 -1.47
CA PRO A 55 16.11 -11.67 -1.21
C PRO A 55 16.12 -13.13 -1.66
N ASP A 56 17.28 -13.59 -2.15
CA ASP A 56 17.52 -15.00 -2.47
C ASP A 56 17.73 -15.81 -1.17
N LYS A 57 16.63 -16.01 -0.44
CA LYS A 57 16.57 -16.73 0.82
C LYS A 57 15.40 -17.71 0.82
N PRO A 58 15.50 -18.82 1.57
CA PRO A 58 14.35 -19.69 1.79
C PRO A 58 13.18 -18.93 2.41
N LEU A 59 11.96 -19.19 1.93
CA LEU A 59 10.74 -18.55 2.44
C LEU A 59 10.58 -18.69 3.97
N SER A 60 11.04 -19.80 4.55
CA SER A 60 11.02 -20.03 5.99
C SER A 60 11.87 -19.00 6.76
N GLU A 61 13.01 -18.60 6.21
CA GLU A 61 13.90 -17.60 6.80
C GLU A 61 13.29 -16.21 6.70
N ILE A 62 12.75 -15.85 5.52
CA ILE A 62 12.03 -14.58 5.30
C ILE A 62 10.87 -14.44 6.29
N LYS A 63 10.06 -15.49 6.47
CA LYS A 63 8.96 -15.49 7.45
C LYS A 63 9.43 -15.27 8.88
N ARG A 64 10.54 -15.91 9.26
CA ARG A 64 11.12 -15.75 10.60
C ARG A 64 11.62 -14.32 10.83
N GLU A 65 12.24 -13.71 9.82
CA GLU A 65 12.70 -12.33 9.87
C GLU A 65 11.54 -11.33 10.00
N ILE A 66 10.49 -11.48 9.18
CA ILE A 66 9.27 -10.66 9.25
C ILE A 66 8.65 -10.72 10.66
N LEU A 67 8.48 -11.92 11.21
CA LEU A 67 7.90 -12.09 12.55
C LEU A 67 8.78 -11.47 13.64
N LYS A 68 10.11 -11.59 13.52
CA LYS A 68 11.05 -11.01 14.49
C LYS A 68 11.00 -9.49 14.49
N GLU A 69 10.97 -8.85 13.32
CA GLU A 69 10.83 -7.39 13.23
C GLU A 69 9.46 -6.92 13.71
N ALA A 70 8.37 -7.58 13.32
CA ALA A 70 7.03 -7.24 13.81
C ALA A 70 6.92 -7.31 15.34
N MET A 71 7.53 -8.34 15.97
CA MET A 71 7.61 -8.44 17.43
C MET A 71 8.43 -7.29 18.02
N LYS A 72 9.58 -6.97 17.43
CA LYS A 72 10.45 -5.89 17.90
C LYS A 72 9.76 -4.53 17.83
N GLU A 73 9.01 -4.24 16.77
CA GLU A 73 8.21 -3.01 16.65
C GLU A 73 7.10 -2.96 17.70
N ALA A 74 6.38 -4.07 17.91
CA ALA A 74 5.33 -4.17 18.92
C ALA A 74 5.87 -4.01 20.37
N LEU A 75 7.06 -4.52 20.65
CA LEU A 75 7.71 -4.45 21.97
C LEU A 75 8.53 -3.16 22.18
N GLY A 76 9.02 -2.53 21.11
CA GLY A 76 9.83 -1.32 21.15
C GLY A 76 9.03 -0.02 21.28
N GLY A 77 7.70 -0.10 21.23
CA GLY A 77 6.77 1.01 21.50
C GLY A 77 6.34 1.15 22.98
N LEU A 78 6.96 0.39 23.89
CA LEU A 78 6.74 0.44 25.35
C LEU A 78 7.90 1.16 26.06
#